data_AF-A0A8B5UGS0-F1
#
_entry.id   AF-A0A8B5UGS0-F1
#
_cell.length_a   1.000
_cell.length_b   1.000
_cell.length_c   1.000
_cell.angle_alpha   90.00
_cell.angle_beta   90.00
_cell.angle_gamma   90.00
#
_symmetry.space_group_name_H-M   'P 1'
#
loop_
_entity.id
_entity.type
_entity.pdbx_description
1 polymer ?
#
loop_
_entity_poly.entity_id
_entity_poly.type
_entity_poly.pdbx_seq_one_letter_code
_entity_poly.pdbx_strand_id
1 'polypeptide(L)'
;ISIGGIFGAAIIGLLASRMKIFYALSLFLGLTSVCVFLFVAVSSQVSIALIVGLLLGTLINGCVAGLYSISPTIYDAEIRSRGVGYAIGFGRIGAILSPTVAGIFLDKGIAPATLYAYYGVVFILAIFLILSLGSAFYRSKKEQNYSLKTAP
;
A
#
# COMPACT_ATOMS: atom_id res chain seq x y z
N ILE A 1 18.17 -5.94 0.46
CA ILE A 1 16.87 -6.27 1.09
C ILE A 1 16.98 -5.91 2.56
N SER A 2 16.16 -4.97 3.04
CA SER A 2 16.15 -4.59 4.45
C SER A 2 15.47 -5.70 5.26
N ILE A 3 16.03 -6.07 6.42
CA ILE A 3 15.45 -7.07 7.33
C ILE A 3 13.97 -6.77 7.60
N GLY A 4 13.63 -5.49 7.81
CA GLY A 4 12.24 -5.06 7.98
C GLY A 4 11.31 -5.38 6.81
N GLY A 5 11.81 -5.38 5.58
CA GLY A 5 11.03 -5.76 4.40
C GLY A 5 10.74 -7.25 4.34
N ILE A 6 11.64 -8.11 4.82
CA ILE A 6 11.42 -9.56 4.94
C ILE A 6 10.26 -9.82 5.91
N PHE A 7 10.32 -9.20 7.09
CA PHE A 7 9.25 -9.33 8.10
C PHE A 7 7.92 -8.78 7.58
N GLY A 8 7.92 -7.59 6.96
CA GLY A 8 6.71 -6.99 6.39
C GLY A 8 6.07 -7.86 5.30
N ALA A 9 6.89 -8.40 4.39
CA ALA A 9 6.43 -9.30 3.32
C ALA A 9 5.92 -10.64 3.87
N ALA A 10 6.58 -11.19 4.90
CA ALA A 10 6.14 -12.41 5.55
C ALA A 10 4.78 -12.24 6.24
N ILE A 11 4.59 -11.14 7.00
CA ILE A 11 3.33 -10.87 7.70
C ILE A 11 2.18 -10.71 6.69
N ILE A 12 2.37 -9.91 5.64
CA ILE A 12 1.30 -9.73 4.65
C ILE A 12 1.03 -11.01 3.86
N GLY A 13 2.06 -11.82 3.58
CA GLY A 13 1.90 -13.13 2.93
C GLY A 13 1.10 -14.11 3.79
N LEU A 14 1.38 -14.17 5.09
CA LEU A 14 0.60 -14.97 6.04
C LEU A 14 -0.86 -14.49 6.13
N LEU A 15 -1.06 -13.17 6.17
CA LEU A 15 -2.40 -12.59 6.24
C LEU A 15 -3.19 -12.82 4.94
N ALA A 16 -2.53 -12.74 3.79
CA ALA A 16 -3.09 -13.04 2.48
C ALA A 16 -3.42 -14.53 2.28
N SER A 17 -2.78 -15.43 3.04
CA SER A 17 -3.13 -16.86 3.04
C SER A 17 -4.45 -17.12 3.78
N ARG A 18 -4.76 -16.33 4.81
CA ARG A 18 -5.96 -16.52 5.66
C ARG A 18 -7.14 -15.65 5.23
N MET A 19 -6.90 -14.56 4.51
CA MET A 19 -7.92 -13.61 4.09
C MET A 19 -7.74 -13.17 2.63
N LYS A 20 -8.79 -12.61 2.05
CA LYS A 20 -8.78 -11.98 0.74
C LYS A 20 -7.68 -10.91 0.65
N ILE A 21 -6.78 -11.02 -0.33
CA ILE A 21 -5.60 -10.15 -0.51
C ILE A 21 -5.91 -8.65 -0.45
N PHE A 22 -7.02 -8.21 -1.05
CA PHE A 22 -7.44 -6.80 -1.03
C PHE A 22 -7.73 -6.28 0.38
N TYR A 23 -8.37 -7.09 1.23
CA TYR A 23 -8.68 -6.72 2.61
C TYR A 23 -7.42 -6.77 3.49
N ALA A 24 -6.57 -7.79 3.30
CA ALA A 24 -5.29 -7.91 4.00
C ALA A 24 -4.39 -6.69 3.72
N LEU A 25 -4.28 -6.26 2.46
CA LEU A 25 -3.52 -5.08 2.09
C LEU A 25 -4.14 -3.78 2.64
N SER A 26 -5.47 -3.67 2.62
CA SER A 26 -6.17 -2.50 3.18
C SER A 26 -5.93 -2.35 4.69
N LEU A 27 -5.94 -3.46 5.44
CA LEU A 27 -5.57 -3.47 6.86
C LEU A 27 -4.11 -3.05 7.06
N PHE A 28 -3.20 -3.53 6.21
CA PHE A 28 -1.78 -3.19 6.29
C PHE A 28 -1.52 -1.70 6.00
N LEU A 29 -2.22 -1.13 5.01
CA LEU A 29 -2.18 0.30 4.71
C LEU A 29 -2.79 1.13 5.85
N GLY A 30 -3.87 0.66 6.46
CA GLY A 30 -4.46 1.29 7.66
C GLY A 30 -3.48 1.32 8.82
N LEU A 31 -2.84 0.20 9.11
CA LEU A 31 -1.82 0.11 10.15
C LEU A 31 -0.63 1.04 9.83
N THR A 32 -0.21 1.10 8.56
CA THR A 32 0.85 2.02 8.10
C THR A 32 0.45 3.47 8.33
N SER A 33 -0.78 3.86 7.97
CA SER A 33 -1.28 5.22 8.18
C SER A 33 -1.28 5.61 9.66
N VAL A 34 -1.76 4.72 10.54
CA VAL A 34 -1.74 4.96 12.00
C VAL A 34 -0.29 5.10 12.49
N CYS A 35 0.61 4.26 11.99
CA CYS A 35 2.02 4.31 12.35
C CYS A 35 2.69 5.63 11.92
N VAL A 36 2.34 6.17 10.75
CA VAL A 36 2.82 7.48 10.28
C VAL A 36 2.35 8.59 11.22
N PHE A 37 1.07 8.61 11.61
CA PHE A 37 0.57 9.62 12.56
C PHE A 37 1.25 9.50 13.92
N LEU A 38 1.48 8.28 14.39
CA LEU A 38 2.20 8.02 15.63
C LEU A 38 3.65 8.50 15.54
N PHE A 39 4.33 8.25 14.42
CA PHE A 39 5.69 8.75 14.15
C PHE A 39 5.76 10.29 14.22
N VAL A 40 4.77 10.98 13.66
CA VAL A 40 4.66 12.44 13.75
C VAL A 40 4.47 12.90 15.19
N ALA A 41 3.64 12.21 15.98
CA ALA A 41 3.40 12.57 17.37
C ALA A 41 4.63 12.36 18.28
N VAL A 42 5.44 11.33 18.03
CA VAL A 42 6.65 11.02 18.82
C VAL A 42 7.93 11.62 18.23
N SER A 43 7.83 12.49 17.21
CA SER A 43 9.01 13.01 16.49
C SER A 43 9.95 13.84 17.36
N SER A 44 9.51 14.28 18.54
CA SER A 44 10.32 15.00 19.53
C SER A 44 11.29 14.09 20.32
N GLN A 45 11.04 12.78 20.38
CA GLN A 45 11.85 11.82 21.13
C GLN A 45 12.57 10.86 20.19
N VAL A 46 13.85 11.12 19.95
CA VAL A 46 14.67 10.40 18.95
C VAL A 46 14.65 8.88 19.15
N SER A 47 14.81 8.38 20.38
CA SER A 47 14.83 6.94 20.66
C SER A 47 13.53 6.23 20.29
N ILE A 48 12.38 6.84 20.59
CA ILE A 48 11.06 6.27 20.26
C ILE A 48 10.80 6.41 18.77
N ALA A 49 11.16 7.55 18.17
CA ALA A 49 11.04 7.77 16.74
C ALA A 49 11.82 6.73 15.91
N LEU A 50 12.99 6.28 16.37
CA LEU A 50 13.76 5.23 15.69
C LEU A 50 13.03 3.87 15.70
N ILE A 51 12.43 3.48 16.83
CA ILE A 51 11.67 2.23 16.95
C ILE A 51 10.44 2.29 16.05
N VAL A 52 9.69 3.40 16.10
CA VAL A 52 8.50 3.60 15.26
C VAL A 52 8.88 3.71 13.79
N GLY A 53 10.01 4.33 13.45
CA GLY A 53 10.53 4.43 12.10
C GLY A 53 10.93 3.07 11.52
N LEU A 54 11.53 2.19 12.34
CA LEU A 54 11.82 0.81 11.95
C LEU A 54 10.51 0.08 11.62
N LEU A 55 9.51 0.21 12.49
CA LEU A 55 8.20 -0.42 12.31
C LEU A 55 7.48 0.14 11.07
N LEU A 56 7.52 1.45 10.87
CA LEU A 56 6.98 2.10 9.68
C LEU A 56 7.65 1.56 8.40
N GLY A 57 8.98 1.41 8.42
CA GLY A 57 9.74 0.84 7.31
C GLY A 57 9.35 -0.61 6.99
N THR A 58 9.09 -1.44 8.02
CA THR A 58 8.64 -2.84 7.80
C THR A 58 7.24 -2.86 7.17
N LEU A 59 6.35 -2.01 7.65
CA LEU A 59 4.97 -1.89 7.18
C LEU A 59 4.88 -1.41 5.73
N ILE A 60 5.63 -0.37 5.36
CA ILE A 60 5.67 0.16 3.99
C ILE A 60 6.19 -0.90 3.01
N ASN A 61 7.27 -1.60 3.35
CA ASN A 61 7.81 -2.66 2.49
C ASN A 61 6.82 -3.83 2.36
N GLY A 62 6.09 -4.16 3.43
CA GLY A 62 5.02 -5.15 3.37
C GLY A 62 3.88 -4.71 2.45
N CYS A 63 3.46 -3.44 2.49
CA CYS A 63 2.44 -2.92 1.56
C CYS A 63 2.86 -3.09 0.09
N VAL A 64 4.13 -2.81 -0.23
CA VAL A 64 4.69 -3.01 -1.57
C VAL A 64 4.63 -4.47 -1.98
N ALA A 65 5.01 -5.40 -1.10
CA ALA A 65 4.90 -6.83 -1.36
C ALA A 65 3.44 -7.25 -1.62
N GLY A 66 2.48 -6.77 -0.82
CA GLY A 66 1.07 -7.06 -1.01
C GLY A 66 0.50 -6.52 -2.33
N LEU A 67 0.91 -5.31 -2.76
CA LEU A 67 0.54 -4.77 -4.08
C LEU A 67 1.03 -5.68 -5.21
N TYR A 68 2.26 -6.18 -5.12
CA TYR A 68 2.78 -7.14 -6.09
C TYR A 68 2.02 -8.48 -6.06
N SER A 69 1.55 -8.93 -4.90
CA SER A 69 0.72 -10.13 -4.78
C SER A 69 -0.69 -9.98 -5.36
N ILE A 70 -1.20 -8.75 -5.54
CA ILE A 70 -2.52 -8.52 -6.18
C ILE A 70 -2.45 -8.70 -7.70
N SER A 71 -1.33 -8.31 -8.31
CA SER A 71 -1.12 -8.39 -9.76
C SER A 71 -1.53 -9.73 -10.37
N PRO A 72 -1.18 -10.89 -9.77
CA PRO A 72 -1.60 -12.17 -10.29
C PRO A 72 -3.08 -12.51 -10.14
N THR A 73 -3.78 -11.83 -9.25
CA THR A 73 -5.21 -12.06 -9.01
C THR A 73 -6.08 -11.32 -10.02
N ILE A 74 -5.64 -10.15 -10.49
CA ILE A 74 -6.44 -9.26 -11.36
C ILE A 74 -6.19 -9.54 -12.85
N TYR A 75 -4.95 -9.86 -13.23
CA TYR A 75 -4.56 -9.99 -14.63
C TYR A 75 -4.29 -11.44 -15.03
N ASP A 76 -4.85 -11.83 -16.17
CA ASP A 76 -4.55 -13.09 -16.83
C ASP A 76 -3.10 -13.14 -17.31
N ALA A 77 -2.54 -14.34 -17.45
CA ALA A 77 -1.11 -14.56 -17.70
C ALA A 77 -0.59 -13.82 -18.94
N GLU A 78 -1.43 -13.73 -19.99
CA GLU A 78 -1.07 -13.13 -21.28
C GLU A 78 -0.94 -11.60 -21.21
N ILE A 79 -1.77 -10.93 -20.39
CA ILE A 79 -1.78 -9.47 -20.25
C ILE A 79 -1.08 -8.96 -18.99
N ARG A 80 -0.74 -9.86 -18.04
CA ARG A 80 -0.17 -9.49 -16.74
C ARG A 80 1.09 -8.66 -16.86
N SER A 81 2.03 -9.05 -17.72
CA SER A 81 3.30 -8.33 -17.88
C SER A 81 3.08 -6.87 -18.32
N ARG A 82 2.14 -6.66 -19.25
CA ARG A 82 1.77 -5.32 -19.74
C ARG A 82 1.08 -4.48 -18.66
N GLY A 83 0.07 -5.05 -17.99
CA GLY A 83 -0.69 -4.36 -16.95
C GLY A 83 0.17 -3.98 -15.74
N VAL A 84 1.01 -4.90 -15.27
CA VAL A 84 1.95 -4.65 -14.18
C VAL A 84 3.03 -3.65 -14.59
N GLY A 85 3.52 -3.73 -15.82
CA GLY A 85 4.49 -2.77 -16.36
C GLY A 85 3.98 -1.34 -16.32
N TYR A 86 2.72 -1.10 -16.76
CA TYR A 86 2.09 0.21 -16.65
C TYR A 86 1.97 0.68 -15.20
N ALA A 87 1.49 -0.18 -14.29
CA ALA A 87 1.33 0.16 -12.88
C ALA A 87 2.67 0.53 -12.22
N ILE A 88 3.73 -0.24 -12.48
CA ILE A 88 5.08 0.06 -11.97
C ILE A 88 5.62 1.35 -12.60
N GLY A 89 5.39 1.58 -13.89
CA GLY A 89 5.78 2.80 -14.59
C GLY A 89 5.21 4.06 -13.92
N PHE A 90 3.90 4.07 -13.65
CA PHE A 90 3.27 5.17 -12.90
C PHE A 90 3.82 5.30 -11.48
N GLY A 91 4.07 4.17 -10.80
CA GLY A 91 4.71 4.17 -9.48
C GLY A 91 6.09 4.85 -9.48
N ARG A 92 6.89 4.64 -10.54
CA ARG A 92 8.20 5.29 -10.69
C ARG A 92 8.09 6.78 -10.99
N ILE A 93 7.14 7.19 -11.82
CA ILE A 93 6.89 8.62 -12.07
C ILE A 93 6.56 9.33 -10.74
N GLY A 94 5.69 8.74 -9.92
CA GLY A 94 5.38 9.24 -8.59
C GLY A 94 6.61 9.31 -7.68
N ALA A 95 7.45 8.27 -7.66
CA ALA A 95 8.67 8.24 -6.86
C ALA A 95 9.74 9.24 -7.31
N ILE A 96 9.76 9.62 -8.59
CA ILE A 96 10.66 10.66 -9.13
C ILE A 96 10.15 12.05 -8.78
N LEU A 97 8.83 12.27 -8.84
CA LEU A 97 8.22 13.58 -8.54
C LEU A 97 8.11 13.86 -7.04
N SER A 98 8.00 12.82 -6.20
CA SER A 98 7.76 13.00 -4.76
C SER A 98 8.83 13.80 -4.01
N PRO A 99 10.16 13.65 -4.26
CA PRO A 99 11.18 14.44 -3.58
C PRO A 99 11.16 15.89 -4.03
N THR A 100 10.85 16.16 -5.31
CA THR A 100 10.71 17.52 -5.84
C THR A 100 9.56 18.25 -5.16
N VAL A 101 8.40 17.59 -5.03
CA VAL A 101 7.25 18.15 -4.32
C VAL A 101 7.60 18.34 -2.84
N ALA A 102 8.20 17.36 -2.17
CA ALA A 102 8.61 17.48 -0.78
C ALA A 102 9.60 18.64 -0.57
N GLY A 103 10.56 18.83 -1.47
CA GLY A 103 11.51 19.94 -1.46
C GLY A 103 10.83 21.30 -1.55
N ILE A 104 9.92 21.48 -2.51
CA ILE A 104 9.15 22.74 -2.66
C ILE A 104 8.36 23.07 -1.38
N PHE A 105 7.80 22.06 -0.72
CA PHE A 105 7.08 22.27 0.54
C PHE A 105 8.04 22.66 1.69
N LEU A 106 9.22 22.03 1.76
CA LEU A 106 10.27 22.39 2.72
C LEU A 106 10.79 23.82 2.48
N ASP A 107 10.99 24.21 1.23
CA ASP A 107 11.45 25.57 0.85
C ASP A 107 10.43 26.65 1.24
N LYS A 108 9.14 26.31 1.29
CA LYS A 108 8.06 27.17 1.79
C LYS A 108 7.98 27.24 3.32
N GLY A 109 8.91 26.60 4.04
CA GLY A 109 8.95 26.59 5.50
C GLY A 109 7.96 25.63 6.16
N ILE A 110 7.40 24.68 5.41
CA ILE A 110 6.47 23.69 5.98
C ILE A 110 7.25 22.70 6.84
N ALA A 111 6.81 22.52 8.09
CA ALA A 111 7.46 21.60 9.01
C ALA A 111 7.42 20.14 8.48
N PRO A 112 8.51 19.36 8.63
CA PRO A 112 8.56 17.96 8.19
C PRO A 112 7.43 17.10 8.77
N ALA A 113 7.01 17.37 10.00
CA ALA A 113 5.88 16.72 10.65
C ALA A 113 4.59 16.82 9.81
N THR A 114 4.32 17.99 9.23
CA THR A 114 3.14 18.22 8.38
C THR A 114 3.25 17.47 7.05
N LEU A 115 4.46 17.35 6.49
CA LEU A 115 4.72 16.53 5.30
C LEU A 115 4.38 15.07 5.53
N TYR A 116 4.82 14.50 6.65
CA TYR A 116 4.47 13.13 7.02
C TYR A 116 2.95 12.95 7.23
N ALA A 117 2.26 13.95 7.79
CA ALA A 117 0.81 13.92 7.90
C ALA A 117 0.11 13.87 6.53
N TYR A 118 0.59 14.62 5.53
CA TYR A 118 0.08 14.52 4.15
C TYR A 118 0.29 13.12 3.55
N TYR A 119 1.43 12.48 3.81
CA TYR A 119 1.63 11.08 3.39
C TYR A 119 0.63 10.13 4.06
N GLY A 120 0.27 10.37 5.33
CA GLY A 120 -0.81 9.65 6.02
C GLY A 120 -2.14 9.73 5.25
N VAL A 121 -2.50 10.91 4.76
CA VAL A 121 -3.73 11.09 3.95
C VAL A 121 -3.65 10.30 2.64
N VAL A 122 -2.49 10.27 1.98
CA VAL A 122 -2.29 9.46 0.76
C VAL A 122 -2.50 7.97 1.03
N PHE A 123 -2.05 7.46 2.18
CA PHE A 123 -2.32 6.07 2.58
C PHE A 123 -3.82 5.80 2.79
N ILE A 124 -4.56 6.75 3.39
CA ILE A 124 -6.02 6.62 3.54
C ILE A 124 -6.72 6.58 2.18
N LEU A 125 -6.31 7.44 1.24
CA LEU A 125 -6.82 7.39 -0.13
C LEU A 125 -6.51 6.05 -0.81
N ALA A 126 -5.31 5.52 -0.61
CA ALA A 126 -4.93 4.21 -1.14
C ALA A 126 -5.82 3.07 -0.58
N ILE A 127 -6.19 3.12 0.71
CA ILE A 127 -7.14 2.16 1.30
C ILE A 127 -8.47 2.21 0.55
N PHE A 128 -9.02 3.41 0.32
CA PHE A 128 -10.28 3.57 -0.38
C PHE A 128 -10.23 3.01 -1.81
N LEU A 129 -9.16 3.31 -2.55
CA LEU A 129 -8.95 2.81 -3.90
C LEU A 129 -8.84 1.28 -3.94
N ILE A 130 -8.11 0.67 -3.00
CA ILE A 130 -7.93 -0.79 -2.94
C ILE A 130 -9.21 -1.51 -2.54
N LEU A 131 -9.97 -0.95 -1.60
CA LEU A 131 -11.29 -1.49 -1.24
C LEU A 131 -12.28 -1.36 -2.39
N SER A 132 -12.28 -0.23 -3.10
CA SER A 132 -13.10 -0.03 -4.30
C SER A 132 -12.75 -1.07 -5.37
N LEU A 133 -11.46 -1.25 -5.67
CA LEU A 133 -10.98 -2.24 -6.62
C LEU A 133 -11.33 -3.68 -6.20
N GLY A 134 -11.16 -4.01 -4.92
CA GLY A 134 -11.54 -5.31 -4.36
C GLY A 134 -13.05 -5.54 -4.49
N SER A 135 -13.87 -4.54 -4.20
CA SER A 135 -15.34 -4.65 -4.30
C SER A 135 -15.80 -4.89 -5.74
N ALA A 136 -15.21 -4.17 -6.71
CA ALA A 136 -15.48 -4.33 -8.14
C ALA A 136 -15.05 -5.72 -8.63
N PHE A 137 -13.86 -6.17 -8.22
CA PHE A 137 -13.33 -7.49 -8.59
C PHE A 137 -14.18 -8.64 -8.02
N TYR A 138 -14.56 -8.58 -6.73
CA TYR A 138 -15.42 -9.60 -6.12
C TYR A 138 -16.82 -9.62 -6.70
N ARG A 139 -17.35 -8.46 -7.11
CA ARG A 139 -18.66 -8.36 -7.75
C ARG A 139 -18.65 -9.01 -9.14
N SER A 140 -17.66 -8.70 -9.98
CA SER A 140 -17.50 -9.31 -11.30
C SER A 140 -17.34 -10.83 -11.21
N LYS A 141 -16.54 -11.33 -10.25
CA LYS A 141 -16.39 -12.78 -10.03
C LYS A 141 -17.70 -13.46 -9.57
N LYS A 142 -18.54 -12.76 -8.80
CA LYS A 142 -19.86 -13.25 -8.35
C LYS A 142 -20.86 -13.33 -9.52
N GLU A 143 -20.90 -12.30 -10.37
CA GLU A 143 -21.75 -12.26 -11.56
C GLU A 143 -21.38 -13.39 -12.56
N GLN A 144 -20.09 -13.62 -12.80
CA GLN A 144 -19.62 -14.72 -13.66
C GLN A 144 -19.98 -16.11 -13.10
N ASN A 145 -19.83 -16.33 -11.78
CA ASN A 145 -20.20 -17.60 -11.14
C ASN A 145 -21.72 -17.86 -11.18
N TYR A 146 -22.54 -16.80 -11.13
CA TYR A 146 -24.00 -16.93 -11.24
C TYR A 146 -24.41 -17.38 -12.64
N SER A 147 -23.83 -16.78 -13.68
CA SER A 147 -24.13 -17.12 -15.08
C SER A 147 -23.74 -18.55 -15.47
N LEU A 148 -22.68 -19.10 -14.86
CA LEU A 148 -22.27 -20.51 -15.06
C LEU A 148 -23.21 -21.50 -14.37
N LYS A 149 -23.87 -21.10 -13.28
CA LYS A 149 -24.79 -21.96 -12.52
C LYS A 149 -26.22 -21.97 -13.09
N THR A 150 -26.55 -20.99 -13.94
CA THR A 150 -27.84 -20.86 -14.61
C THR A 150 -27.78 -21.21 -16.11
N ALA A 151 -26.63 -21.68 -16.60
CA ALA A 151 -26.52 -22.22 -17.95
C ALA A 151 -27.26 -23.59 -18.01
N PRO A 152 -28.19 -23.78 -18.97
CA PRO A 152 -29.06 -24.95 -19.06
C PRO A 152 -28.30 -26.24 -19.42
#